data_AF-A0A925LBY3-F1
#
_entry.id   AF-A0A925LBY3-F1
#
_cell.length_a   1.000
_cell.length_b   1.000
_cell.length_c   1.000
_cell.angle_alpha   90.00
_cell.angle_beta   90.00
_cell.angle_gamma   90.00
#
_symmetry.space_group_name_H-M   'P 1'
#
loop_
_entity.id
_entity.type
_entity.pdbx_description
1 polymer ?
#
loop_
_entity_poly.entity_id
_entity_poly.type
_entity_poly.pdbx_seq_one_letter_code
_entity_poly.pdbx_strand_id
1 'polypeptide(L)'
;MTTGASTKKTLYELLGVAPDATADEIKAAHDVAAAASELDPGQRVALKEAASVLSSPRRRALYDSSLRERELPAEIVVLEDDDAPSGYGKKPWLVLGLVILILAGWWVAKRPANKPRTQPPVIAAPAAVVTSEPVLAAATVSPDKLREGMLLGTWHCQGPLIGSGLNLSFVQDGTYSGTSDGQPVRGFYTLAQKALTLNDGRQPNVFNVEELAAQGLVISRGEGKRLACKR
;
A
#
# COMPACT_ATOMS: atom_id res chain seq x y z
N MET A 1 22.08 -12.95 -31.03
CA MET A 1 22.48 -13.12 -29.62
C MET A 1 21.31 -12.60 -28.80
N THR A 2 20.41 -13.48 -28.36
CA THR A 2 19.15 -13.08 -27.73
C THR A 2 19.24 -13.41 -26.25
N THR A 3 19.31 -12.35 -25.45
CA THR A 3 19.50 -12.33 -24.01
C THR A 3 18.32 -13.02 -23.32
N GLY A 4 18.62 -13.98 -22.43
CA GLY A 4 17.62 -14.64 -21.57
C GLY A 4 17.11 -13.66 -20.51
N ALA A 5 16.14 -12.83 -20.88
CA ALA A 5 15.38 -11.98 -19.95
C ALA A 5 14.32 -12.82 -19.22
N SER A 6 14.09 -12.51 -17.95
CA SER A 6 13.18 -13.22 -17.06
C SER A 6 11.82 -13.51 -17.70
N THR A 7 11.35 -14.75 -17.57
CA THR A 7 10.23 -15.41 -18.28
C THR A 7 8.82 -14.86 -18.02
N LYS A 8 8.67 -13.65 -17.47
CA LYS A 8 7.36 -13.02 -17.23
C LYS A 8 6.99 -12.15 -18.42
N LYS A 9 5.98 -12.57 -19.18
CA LYS A 9 5.47 -11.79 -20.32
C LYS A 9 5.05 -10.39 -19.88
N THR A 10 5.48 -9.37 -20.62
CA THR A 10 5.01 -7.99 -20.42
C THR A 10 3.56 -7.83 -20.88
N LEU A 11 2.86 -6.75 -20.47
CA LEU A 11 1.50 -6.47 -20.95
C LEU A 11 1.48 -6.21 -22.47
N TYR A 12 2.56 -5.66 -23.01
CA TYR A 12 2.78 -5.47 -24.44
C TYR A 12 2.87 -6.81 -25.18
N GLU A 13 3.69 -7.74 -24.66
CA GLU A 13 3.81 -9.10 -25.20
C GLU A 13 2.52 -9.91 -25.08
N LEU A 14 1.71 -9.66 -24.05
CA LEU A 14 0.43 -10.33 -23.88
C LEU A 14 -0.57 -9.93 -24.98
N LEU A 15 -0.55 -8.67 -25.41
CA LEU A 15 -1.36 -8.17 -26.53
C LEU A 15 -0.69 -8.35 -27.89
N GLY A 16 0.61 -8.70 -27.93
CA GLY A 16 1.38 -8.81 -29.17
C GLY A 16 1.61 -7.46 -29.86
N VAL A 17 1.71 -6.37 -29.10
CA VAL A 17 1.93 -5.01 -29.63
C VAL A 17 3.29 -4.45 -29.22
N ALA A 18 3.81 -3.49 -30.00
CA ALA A 18 5.06 -2.81 -29.69
C ALA A 18 4.89 -1.82 -28.51
N PRO A 19 5.97 -1.52 -27.74
CA PRO A 19 5.91 -0.57 -26.63
C PRO A 19 5.57 0.88 -27.01
N ASP A 20 5.63 1.24 -28.30
CA ASP A 20 5.25 2.54 -28.86
C ASP A 20 3.87 2.53 -29.54
N ALA A 21 3.15 1.40 -29.53
CA ALA A 21 1.84 1.26 -30.14
C ALA A 21 0.85 2.32 -29.63
N THR A 22 0.02 2.84 -30.53
CA THR A 22 -1.02 3.83 -30.24
C THR A 22 -2.19 3.20 -29.48
N ALA A 23 -3.04 4.04 -28.87
CA ALA A 23 -4.22 3.55 -28.15
C ALA A 23 -5.20 2.77 -29.05
N ASP A 24 -5.31 3.16 -30.33
CA ASP A 24 -6.17 2.48 -31.30
C ASP A 24 -5.61 1.12 -31.70
N GLU A 25 -4.29 0.99 -31.87
CA GLU A 25 -3.63 -0.30 -32.13
C GLU A 25 -3.76 -1.26 -30.93
N ILE A 26 -3.59 -0.74 -29.71
CA ILE A 26 -3.79 -1.51 -28.47
C ILE A 26 -5.23 -2.04 -28.40
N LYS A 27 -6.22 -1.22 -28.75
CA LYS A 27 -7.63 -1.61 -28.78
C LYS A 27 -7.89 -2.67 -29.85
N ALA A 28 -7.40 -2.46 -31.07
CA ALA A 28 -7.57 -3.41 -32.16
C ALA A 28 -6.94 -4.78 -31.83
N ALA A 29 -5.73 -4.78 -31.24
CA ALA A 29 -5.06 -6.00 -30.82
C ALA A 29 -5.84 -6.74 -29.71
N HIS A 30 -6.38 -6.00 -28.74
CA HIS A 30 -7.26 -6.58 -27.72
C HIS A 30 -8.51 -7.22 -28.33
N ASP A 31 -9.17 -6.55 -29.28
CA ASP A 31 -10.40 -7.06 -29.89
C ASP A 31 -10.15 -8.33 -30.71
N VAL A 32 -9.03 -8.40 -31.43
CA VAL A 32 -8.57 -9.61 -32.13
C VAL A 32 -8.25 -10.73 -31.14
N ALA A 33 -7.50 -10.44 -30.07
CA ALA A 33 -7.15 -11.42 -29.05
C ALA A 33 -8.39 -11.95 -28.32
N ALA A 34 -9.34 -11.08 -27.95
CA ALA A 34 -10.55 -11.45 -27.25
C ALA A 34 -11.50 -12.32 -28.10
N ALA A 35 -11.45 -12.19 -29.42
CA ALA A 35 -12.20 -13.04 -30.36
C ALA A 35 -11.63 -14.46 -30.47
N ALA A 36 -10.40 -14.72 -30.00
CA ALA A 36 -9.82 -16.05 -30.00
C ALA A 36 -10.60 -16.98 -29.04
N SER A 37 -11.16 -18.05 -29.59
CA SER A 37 -12.03 -18.98 -28.85
C SER A 37 -11.27 -19.91 -27.91
N GLU A 38 -9.95 -20.04 -28.04
CA GLU A 38 -9.11 -20.98 -27.28
C GLU A 38 -8.48 -20.38 -26.01
N LEU A 39 -8.86 -19.17 -25.61
CA LEU A 39 -8.31 -18.54 -24.41
C LEU A 39 -8.88 -19.14 -23.12
N ASP A 40 -7.98 -19.57 -22.23
CA ASP A 40 -8.32 -19.94 -20.85
C ASP A 40 -8.94 -18.75 -20.09
N PRO A 41 -9.85 -18.95 -19.12
CA PRO A 41 -10.42 -17.86 -18.33
C PRO A 41 -9.39 -16.93 -17.70
N GLY A 42 -8.25 -17.45 -17.23
CA GLY A 42 -7.16 -16.63 -16.69
C GLY A 42 -6.51 -15.72 -17.74
N GLN A 43 -6.34 -16.23 -18.96
CA GLN A 43 -5.78 -15.45 -20.08
C GLN A 43 -6.73 -14.31 -20.50
N ARG A 44 -8.04 -14.55 -20.47
CA ARG A 44 -9.05 -13.52 -20.76
C ARG A 44 -9.00 -12.37 -19.76
N VAL A 45 -8.84 -12.68 -18.47
CA VAL A 45 -8.69 -11.66 -17.43
C VAL A 45 -7.40 -10.86 -17.65
N ALA A 46 -6.29 -11.54 -17.92
CA ALA A 46 -5.00 -10.89 -18.16
C ALA A 46 -5.03 -9.97 -19.39
N LEU A 47 -5.66 -10.38 -20.50
CA LEU A 47 -5.82 -9.55 -21.70
C LEU A 47 -6.65 -8.30 -21.43
N LYS A 48 -7.75 -8.44 -20.69
CA LYS A 48 -8.61 -7.31 -20.30
C LYS A 48 -7.84 -6.31 -19.43
N GLU A 49 -7.04 -6.81 -18.49
CA GLU A 49 -6.20 -5.96 -17.63
C GLU A 49 -5.12 -5.24 -18.45
N ALA A 50 -4.44 -5.95 -19.37
CA ALA A 50 -3.44 -5.35 -20.25
C ALA A 50 -4.02 -4.21 -21.07
N ALA A 51 -5.16 -4.43 -21.74
CA ALA A 51 -5.85 -3.39 -22.51
C ALA A 51 -6.30 -2.22 -21.62
N SER A 52 -6.78 -2.49 -20.41
CA SER A 52 -7.18 -1.47 -19.44
C SER A 52 -6.03 -0.57 -18.97
N VAL A 53 -4.84 -1.14 -18.79
CA VAL A 53 -3.64 -0.40 -18.38
C VAL A 53 -3.08 0.40 -19.55
N LEU A 54 -2.95 -0.23 -20.72
CA LEU A 54 -2.24 0.35 -21.86
C LEU A 54 -3.07 1.39 -22.65
N SER A 55 -4.40 1.31 -22.63
CA SER A 55 -5.28 2.29 -23.29
C SER A 55 -5.30 3.67 -22.61
N SER A 56 -4.91 3.76 -21.33
CA SER A 56 -4.87 5.03 -20.59
C SER A 56 -3.44 5.59 -20.56
N PRO A 57 -3.19 6.80 -21.11
CA PRO A 57 -1.84 7.38 -21.15
C PRO A 57 -1.19 7.48 -19.76
N ARG A 58 -1.96 7.84 -18.73
CA ARG A 58 -1.47 7.96 -17.36
C ARG A 58 -1.09 6.61 -16.74
N ARG A 59 -1.90 5.57 -16.96
CA ARG A 59 -1.63 4.22 -16.42
C ARG A 59 -0.47 3.55 -17.14
N ARG A 60 -0.39 3.72 -18.46
CA ARG A 60 0.73 3.27 -19.28
C ARG A 60 2.05 3.90 -18.81
N ALA A 61 2.09 5.21 -18.59
CA ALA A 61 3.30 5.87 -18.10
C ALA A 61 3.80 5.30 -16.75
N LEU A 62 2.88 4.96 -15.83
CA LEU A 62 3.22 4.32 -14.55
C LEU A 62 3.73 2.88 -14.75
N TYR A 63 3.10 2.13 -15.67
CA TYR A 63 3.54 0.80 -16.03
C TYR A 63 4.95 0.83 -16.64
N ASP A 64 5.21 1.75 -17.56
CA ASP A 64 6.51 1.92 -18.20
C ASP A 64 7.61 2.33 -17.19
N SER A 65 7.29 3.16 -16.19
CA SER A 65 8.24 3.43 -15.10
C SER A 65 8.56 2.18 -14.29
N SER A 66 7.57 1.32 -14.03
CA SER A 66 7.81 0.07 -13.28
C SER A 66 8.63 -0.96 -14.06
N LEU A 67 8.53 -0.95 -15.40
CA LEU A 67 9.40 -1.77 -16.25
C LEU A 67 10.85 -1.31 -16.15
N ARG A 68 11.10 0.00 -16.21
CA ARG A 68 12.47 0.55 -16.03
C ARG A 68 13.05 0.23 -14.66
N GLU A 69 12.24 0.32 -13.60
CA GLU A 69 12.68 -0.06 -12.24
C GLU A 69 13.06 -1.54 -12.12
N ARG A 70 12.45 -2.42 -12.92
CA ARG A 70 12.79 -3.85 -12.98
C ARG A 70 13.98 -4.15 -13.90
N GLU A 71 14.16 -3.37 -14.97
CA GLU A 71 15.26 -3.51 -15.92
C GLU A 71 16.57 -2.95 -15.39
N LEU A 72 16.50 -1.94 -14.51
CA LEU A 72 17.62 -1.67 -13.63
C LEU A 72 17.97 -3.03 -13.04
N PRO A 73 19.18 -3.55 -13.29
CA PRO A 73 19.64 -4.71 -12.58
C PRO A 73 19.26 -4.46 -11.14
N ALA A 74 18.65 -5.43 -10.47
CA ALA A 74 18.82 -5.47 -9.04
C ALA A 74 20.34 -5.47 -8.89
N GLU A 75 20.91 -4.26 -8.78
CA GLU A 75 22.32 -4.01 -8.54
C GLU A 75 22.51 -4.91 -7.37
N ILE A 76 23.17 -6.02 -7.65
CA ILE A 76 23.32 -7.08 -6.70
C ILE A 76 24.07 -6.29 -5.66
N VAL A 77 23.38 -5.94 -4.58
CA VAL A 77 24.00 -5.66 -3.32
C VAL A 77 24.52 -7.04 -2.94
N VAL A 78 25.56 -7.48 -3.67
CA VAL A 78 26.65 -8.23 -3.12
C VAL A 78 27.06 -7.26 -2.03
N LEU A 79 26.47 -7.44 -0.85
CA LEU A 79 27.27 -7.34 0.34
C LEU A 79 28.41 -8.30 0.02
N GLU A 80 29.46 -7.76 -0.60
CA GLU A 80 30.77 -8.36 -0.51
C GLU A 80 30.92 -8.47 1.00
N ASP A 81 30.80 -9.69 1.53
CA ASP A 81 31.44 -10.04 2.77
C ASP A 81 32.92 -9.75 2.50
N ASP A 82 33.30 -8.49 2.69
CA ASP A 82 34.67 -8.02 2.66
C ASP A 82 35.39 -8.84 3.72
N ASP A 83 36.06 -9.90 3.26
CA ASP A 83 37.22 -10.48 3.92
C ASP A 83 38.14 -9.31 4.27
N ALA A 84 38.05 -8.88 5.53
CA ALA A 84 38.68 -7.68 6.04
C ALA A 84 40.17 -7.62 5.64
N PRO A 85 40.61 -6.63 4.85
CA PRO A 85 42.02 -6.29 4.82
C PRO A 85 42.38 -5.68 6.17
N SER A 86 42.94 -6.52 7.03
CA SER A 86 43.59 -6.12 8.27
C SER A 86 44.69 -5.10 7.96
N GLY A 87 44.41 -3.82 8.17
CA GLY A 87 45.45 -2.79 8.17
C GLY A 87 45.07 -1.48 7.48
N TYR A 88 44.08 -0.74 7.99
CA TYR A 88 43.95 0.68 7.64
C TYR A 88 43.66 1.50 8.90
N GLY A 89 44.52 2.50 9.12
CA GLY A 89 44.62 3.26 10.37
C GLY A 89 43.37 4.07 10.74
N LYS A 90 43.14 4.20 12.05
CA LYS A 90 41.96 4.74 12.74
C LYS A 90 41.65 6.24 12.53
N LYS A 91 41.84 6.83 11.34
CA LYS A 91 41.66 8.28 11.13
C LYS A 91 40.75 8.81 9.99
N PRO A 92 40.12 8.02 9.08
CA PRO A 92 39.24 8.64 8.08
C PRO A 92 37.76 8.79 8.49
N TRP A 93 37.27 8.11 9.55
CA TRP A 93 35.83 8.09 9.86
C TRP A 93 35.26 9.43 10.37
N LEU A 94 36.10 10.30 10.93
CA LEU A 94 35.67 11.63 11.39
C LEU A 94 35.30 12.58 10.24
N VAL A 95 35.90 12.41 9.06
CA VAL A 95 35.62 13.31 7.92
C VAL A 95 34.27 12.99 7.28
N LEU A 96 33.90 11.72 7.18
CA LEU A 96 32.65 11.30 6.58
C LEU A 96 31.42 11.70 7.43
N GLY A 97 31.52 11.58 8.76
CA GLY A 97 30.47 12.02 9.67
C GLY A 97 30.18 13.53 9.59
N LEU A 98 31.22 14.35 9.38
CA LEU A 98 31.07 15.80 9.25
C LEU A 98 30.33 16.19 7.96
N VAL A 99 30.63 15.52 6.85
CA VAL A 99 29.97 15.80 5.56
C VAL A 99 28.48 15.47 5.61
N ILE A 100 28.10 14.36 6.25
CA ILE A 100 26.69 13.98 6.43
C ILE A 100 25.94 15.00 7.30
N LEU A 101 26.55 15.51 8.38
CA LEU A 101 25.95 16.53 9.24
C LEU A 101 25.74 17.86 8.50
N ILE A 102 26.68 18.28 7.65
CA ILE A 102 26.56 19.51 6.84
C ILE A 102 25.42 19.37 5.82
N LEU A 103 25.32 18.23 5.13
CA LEU A 103 24.25 17.97 4.16
C LEU A 103 22.86 17.90 4.83
N ALA A 104 22.76 17.27 6.01
CA ALA A 104 21.52 17.21 6.77
C ALA A 104 21.07 18.59 7.27
N GLY A 105 22.01 19.42 7.76
CA GLY A 105 21.73 20.79 8.18
C GLY A 105 21.24 21.68 7.03
N TRP A 106 21.83 21.54 5.84
CA TRP A 106 21.42 22.32 4.66
C TRP A 106 20.01 21.96 4.17
N TRP A 107 19.60 20.70 4.29
CA TRP A 107 18.27 20.27 3.87
C TRP A 107 17.16 20.75 4.82
N VAL A 108 17.42 20.83 6.13
CA VAL A 108 16.47 21.39 7.11
C VAL A 108 16.27 22.90 6.89
N ALA A 109 17.32 23.64 6.56
CA ALA A 109 17.25 25.08 6.32
C ALA A 109 16.47 25.48 5.05
N LYS A 110 16.32 24.57 4.08
CA LYS A 110 15.61 24.84 2.81
C LYS A 110 14.12 24.47 2.82
N ARG A 111 13.54 24.01 3.93
CA ARG A 111 12.12 23.70 3.96
C ARG A 111 11.30 24.99 3.79
N PRO A 112 10.51 25.15 2.71
CA PRO A 112 9.65 26.31 2.55
C PRO A 112 8.67 26.36 3.72
N ALA A 113 8.61 27.49 4.41
CA ALA A 113 7.68 27.69 5.51
C ALA A 113 6.26 27.42 5.00
N ASN A 114 5.64 26.35 5.53
CA ASN A 114 4.23 26.06 5.27
C ASN A 114 3.42 27.28 5.72
N LYS A 115 2.93 28.06 4.75
CA LYS A 115 2.06 29.20 5.02
C LYS A 115 0.86 28.66 5.82
N PRO A 116 0.56 29.23 7.00
CA PRO A 116 -0.63 28.89 7.76
C PRO A 116 -1.83 28.99 6.83
N ARG A 117 -2.54 27.88 6.64
CA ARG A 117 -3.76 27.84 5.84
C ARG A 117 -4.79 28.68 6.56
N THR A 118 -5.04 29.89 6.06
CA THR A 118 -6.11 30.77 6.53
C THR A 118 -7.41 29.98 6.47
N GLN A 119 -7.94 29.60 7.63
CA GLN A 119 -9.27 29.00 7.69
C GLN A 119 -10.29 30.09 7.32
N PRO A 120 -11.19 29.83 6.35
CA PRO A 120 -12.29 30.74 6.10
C PRO A 120 -13.14 30.87 7.37
N PRO A 121 -13.71 32.05 7.63
CA PRO A 121 -14.53 32.28 8.81
C PRO A 121 -15.69 31.29 8.83
N VAL A 122 -15.73 30.46 9.87
CA VAL A 122 -16.89 29.62 10.17
C VAL A 122 -18.02 30.56 10.56
N ILE A 123 -18.97 30.74 9.64
CA ILE A 123 -20.23 31.41 9.92
C ILE A 123 -20.94 30.58 10.99
N ALA A 124 -20.98 31.11 12.21
CA ALA A 124 -21.65 30.50 13.33
C ALA A 124 -23.14 30.36 13.01
N ALA A 125 -23.61 29.12 12.88
CA ALA A 125 -25.03 28.81 12.83
C ALA A 125 -25.65 29.15 14.20
N PRO A 126 -26.85 29.76 14.25
CA PRO A 126 -27.50 30.12 15.49
C PRO A 126 -27.82 28.89 16.32
N ALA A 127 -27.42 28.94 17.58
CA ALA A 127 -27.73 27.94 18.60
C ALA A 127 -29.25 27.82 18.77
N ALA A 128 -29.81 26.71 18.30
CA ALA A 128 -31.12 26.27 18.75
C ALA A 128 -30.96 25.74 20.18
N VAL A 129 -31.62 26.41 21.12
CA VAL A 129 -31.75 25.98 22.51
C VAL A 129 -32.60 24.72 22.50
N VAL A 130 -31.94 23.56 22.55
CA VAL A 130 -32.60 22.28 22.76
C VAL A 130 -32.80 22.12 24.26
N THR A 131 -34.04 22.29 24.69
CA THR A 131 -34.53 21.96 26.03
C THR A 131 -34.20 20.51 26.34
N SER A 132 -33.23 20.27 27.22
CA SER A 132 -32.84 18.95 27.69
C SER A 132 -33.83 18.45 28.74
N GLU A 133 -34.77 17.61 28.32
CA GLU A 133 -35.59 16.79 29.21
C GLU A 133 -34.72 15.63 29.76
N PRO A 134 -34.64 15.40 31.08
CA PRO A 134 -33.79 14.35 31.65
C PRO A 134 -34.47 13.00 31.45
N VAL A 135 -34.45 12.50 30.23
CA VAL A 135 -34.75 11.09 29.96
C VAL A 135 -33.58 10.29 30.51
N LEU A 136 -33.84 9.42 31.48
CA LEU A 136 -32.98 8.31 31.87
C LEU A 136 -32.73 7.44 30.62
N ALA A 137 -31.83 7.90 29.74
CA ALA A 137 -31.39 7.18 28.58
C ALA A 137 -30.45 6.09 29.06
N ALA A 138 -30.98 4.87 29.13
CA ALA A 138 -30.15 3.68 29.23
C ALA A 138 -29.05 3.79 28.17
N ALA A 139 -27.79 3.88 28.63
CA ALA A 139 -26.62 3.96 27.78
C ALA A 139 -26.53 2.66 26.98
N THR A 140 -27.16 2.66 25.81
CA THR A 140 -27.00 1.62 24.81
C THR A 140 -25.56 1.75 24.30
N VAL A 141 -24.68 0.87 24.80
CA VAL A 141 -23.33 0.75 24.28
C VAL A 141 -23.48 0.42 22.80
N SER A 142 -23.10 1.36 21.93
CA SER A 142 -23.18 1.16 20.48
C SER A 142 -22.47 -0.15 20.12
N PRO A 143 -23.08 -1.02 19.30
CA PRO A 143 -22.48 -2.30 18.91
C PRO A 143 -21.07 -2.14 18.32
N ASP A 144 -20.77 -0.99 17.72
CA ASP A 144 -19.43 -0.67 17.20
C ASP A 144 -18.37 -0.60 18.31
N LYS A 145 -18.69 -0.03 19.49
CA LYS A 145 -17.75 0.02 20.63
C LYS A 145 -17.43 -1.37 21.18
N LEU A 146 -18.41 -2.28 21.19
CA LEU A 146 -18.17 -3.67 21.62
C LEU A 146 -17.23 -4.39 20.66
N ARG A 147 -17.36 -4.14 19.35
CA ARG A 147 -16.51 -4.73 18.32
C ARG A 147 -15.11 -4.13 18.31
N GLU A 148 -14.97 -2.84 18.60
CA GLU A 148 -13.68 -2.19 18.75
C GLU A 148 -12.85 -2.82 19.88
N GLY A 149 -13.49 -3.15 21.01
CA GLY A 149 -12.85 -3.90 22.09
C GLY A 149 -12.36 -5.28 21.65
N MET A 150 -13.05 -5.93 20.70
CA MET A 150 -12.62 -7.21 20.13
C MET A 150 -11.44 -7.07 19.17
N LEU A 151 -11.07 -5.89 18.72
CA LEU A 151 -9.94 -5.68 17.80
C LEU A 151 -8.60 -5.46 18.52
N LEU A 152 -8.63 -5.03 19.79
CA LEU A 152 -7.44 -4.62 20.54
C LEU A 152 -6.39 -5.74 20.74
N GLY A 153 -5.10 -5.40 20.75
CA GLY A 153 -4.00 -6.35 20.92
C GLY A 153 -3.32 -6.74 19.61
N THR A 154 -2.42 -7.71 19.69
CA THR A 154 -1.58 -8.17 18.57
C THR A 154 -2.29 -9.23 17.73
N TRP A 155 -2.08 -9.20 16.43
CA TRP A 155 -2.65 -10.11 15.44
C TRP A 155 -1.59 -10.50 14.43
N HIS A 156 -1.51 -11.79 14.16
CA HIS A 156 -0.66 -12.42 13.16
C HIS A 156 -1.53 -12.88 12.00
N CYS A 157 -1.49 -12.13 10.90
CA CYS A 157 -2.26 -12.38 9.69
C CYS A 157 -1.41 -13.06 8.62
N GLN A 158 -1.94 -14.11 8.02
CA GLN A 158 -1.28 -14.84 6.93
C GLN A 158 -2.23 -15.02 5.74
N GLY A 159 -1.75 -14.69 4.55
CA GLY A 159 -2.47 -14.93 3.30
C GLY A 159 -2.09 -16.30 2.70
N PRO A 160 -3.04 -17.22 2.45
CA PRO A 160 -2.72 -18.58 1.98
C PRO A 160 -2.12 -18.62 0.57
N LEU A 161 -2.40 -17.59 -0.25
CA LEU A 161 -2.00 -17.57 -1.67
C LEU A 161 -0.75 -16.72 -1.95
N ILE A 162 -0.51 -15.68 -1.14
CA ILE A 162 0.51 -14.66 -1.41
C ILE A 162 1.76 -14.82 -0.56
N GLY A 163 1.73 -15.63 0.51
CA GLY A 163 2.84 -15.75 1.45
C GLY A 163 3.13 -14.48 2.26
N SER A 164 2.45 -13.37 1.95
CA SER A 164 2.53 -12.12 2.70
C SER A 164 2.05 -12.33 4.13
N GLY A 165 2.89 -11.90 5.07
CA GLY A 165 2.61 -11.84 6.49
C GLY A 165 2.33 -10.40 6.90
N LEU A 166 1.29 -10.21 7.70
CA LEU A 166 0.91 -8.92 8.26
C LEU A 166 0.76 -9.08 9.77
N ASN A 167 1.62 -8.43 10.54
CA ASN A 167 1.49 -8.36 11.99
C ASN A 167 0.93 -7.00 12.36
N LEU A 168 -0.14 -6.95 13.14
CA LEU A 168 -0.80 -5.71 13.56
C LEU A 168 -1.00 -5.73 15.07
N SER A 169 -0.82 -4.58 15.72
CA SER A 169 -1.16 -4.36 17.12
C SER A 169 -2.06 -3.14 17.19
N PHE A 170 -3.29 -3.34 17.67
CA PHE A 170 -4.29 -2.29 17.81
C PHE A 170 -4.36 -1.81 19.26
N VAL A 171 -4.37 -0.49 19.42
CA VAL A 171 -4.40 0.18 20.72
C VAL A 171 -5.71 0.94 20.88
N GLN A 172 -6.20 1.08 22.11
CA GLN A 172 -7.50 1.67 22.43
C GLN A 172 -7.67 3.14 21.99
N ASP A 173 -6.56 3.83 21.69
CA ASP A 173 -6.55 5.21 21.20
C ASP A 173 -6.84 5.33 19.69
N GLY A 174 -7.19 4.24 19.02
CA GLY A 174 -7.44 4.21 17.58
C GLY A 174 -6.16 4.16 16.74
N THR A 175 -5.00 3.88 17.36
CA THR A 175 -3.74 3.68 16.65
C THR A 175 -3.46 2.20 16.41
N TYR A 176 -2.70 1.92 15.35
CA TYR A 176 -2.14 0.59 15.11
C TYR A 176 -0.66 0.68 14.75
N SER A 177 0.07 -0.40 15.03
CA SER A 177 1.47 -0.58 14.65
C SER A 177 1.75 -2.02 14.25
N GLY A 178 2.84 -2.30 13.54
CA GLY A 178 3.21 -3.67 13.19
C GLY A 178 4.14 -3.78 11.99
N THR A 179 4.05 -4.87 11.24
CA THR A 179 4.88 -5.12 10.06
C THR A 179 4.06 -5.68 8.90
N SER A 180 4.27 -5.18 7.69
CA SER A 180 3.73 -5.71 6.42
C SER A 180 4.90 -6.16 5.57
N ASP A 181 5.00 -7.46 5.27
CA ASP A 181 6.11 -8.03 4.48
C ASP A 181 7.50 -7.63 5.04
N GLY A 182 7.63 -7.61 6.37
CA GLY A 182 8.85 -7.21 7.09
C GLY A 182 9.07 -5.70 7.23
N GLN A 183 8.31 -4.87 6.51
CA GLN A 183 8.42 -3.41 6.62
C GLN A 183 7.54 -2.90 7.77
N PRO A 184 8.04 -2.02 8.65
CA PRO A 184 7.25 -1.49 9.75
C PRO A 184 6.12 -0.59 9.23
N VAL A 185 4.92 -0.78 9.78
CA VAL A 185 3.73 0.02 9.49
C VAL A 185 3.15 0.59 10.77
N ARG A 186 2.59 1.79 10.69
CA ARG A 186 1.90 2.45 11.80
C ARG A 186 0.90 3.47 11.29
N GLY A 187 -0.12 3.76 12.08
CA GLY A 187 -1.10 4.76 11.73
C GLY A 187 -2.32 4.74 12.61
N PHE A 188 -3.44 5.17 12.05
CA PHE A 188 -4.75 5.16 12.70
C PHE A 188 -5.64 4.11 12.05
N TYR A 189 -6.46 3.45 12.85
CA TYR A 189 -7.48 2.55 12.35
C TYR A 189 -8.88 3.09 12.64
N THR A 190 -9.83 2.76 11.78
CA THR A 190 -11.25 2.92 12.07
C THR A 190 -11.96 1.63 11.72
N LEU A 191 -12.85 1.20 12.62
CA LEU A 191 -13.74 0.06 12.40
C LEU A 191 -15.18 0.59 12.31
N ALA A 192 -15.75 0.53 11.11
CA ALA A 192 -17.13 0.93 10.87
C ALA A 192 -17.87 -0.21 10.18
N GLN A 193 -18.95 -0.70 10.80
CA GLN A 193 -19.76 -1.81 10.29
C GLN A 193 -18.91 -3.08 10.03
N LYS A 194 -18.56 -3.36 8.78
CA LYS A 194 -17.71 -4.49 8.35
C LYS A 194 -16.49 -4.01 7.57
N ALA A 195 -16.07 -2.76 7.76
CA ALA A 195 -14.91 -2.20 7.11
C ALA A 195 -13.88 -1.79 8.17
N LEU A 196 -12.67 -2.34 8.06
CA LEU A 196 -11.48 -1.91 8.80
C LEU A 196 -10.65 -1.04 7.86
N THR A 197 -10.51 0.24 8.20
CA THR A 197 -9.66 1.16 7.44
C THR A 197 -8.37 1.39 8.22
N LEU A 198 -7.23 1.14 7.58
CA LEU A 198 -5.89 1.42 8.12
C LEU A 198 -5.31 2.61 7.37
N ASN A 199 -5.05 3.72 8.07
CA ASN A 199 -4.49 4.93 7.50
C ASN A 199 -3.07 5.18 8.01
N ASP A 200 -2.07 4.95 7.17
CA ASP A 200 -0.64 5.15 7.45
C ASP A 200 -0.12 6.55 7.05
N GLY A 201 -1.02 7.42 6.57
CA GLY A 201 -0.69 8.75 6.06
C GLY A 201 -0.23 8.78 4.58
N ARG A 202 -0.06 7.62 3.93
CA ARG A 202 0.20 7.53 2.48
C ARG A 202 -1.10 7.36 1.74
N GLN A 203 -1.80 6.24 2.00
CA GLN A 203 -3.09 5.92 1.40
C GLN A 203 -3.90 5.04 2.37
N PRO A 204 -5.23 5.29 2.49
CA PRO A 204 -6.07 4.45 3.33
C PRO A 204 -6.20 3.04 2.70
N ASN A 205 -5.86 2.02 3.48
CA ASN A 205 -6.12 0.63 3.12
C ASN A 205 -7.44 0.20 3.74
N VAL A 206 -8.44 -0.08 2.91
CA VAL A 206 -9.76 -0.54 3.35
C VAL A 206 -9.86 -2.04 3.22
N PHE A 207 -10.21 -2.72 4.31
CA PHE A 207 -10.42 -4.16 4.37
C PHE A 207 -11.87 -4.46 4.77
N ASN A 208 -12.49 -5.41 4.11
CA ASN A 208 -13.76 -5.99 4.55
C ASN A 208 -13.49 -7.00 5.66
N VAL A 209 -14.16 -6.85 6.79
CA VAL A 209 -14.12 -7.75 7.94
C VAL A 209 -15.21 -8.80 7.75
N GLU A 210 -14.78 -10.00 7.38
CA GLU A 210 -15.66 -11.16 7.18
C GLU A 210 -15.99 -11.83 8.51
N GLU A 211 -15.01 -11.94 9.39
CA GLU A 211 -15.13 -12.55 10.71
C GLU A 211 -14.34 -11.73 11.74
N LEU A 212 -14.96 -11.46 12.89
CA LEU A 212 -14.31 -10.83 14.04
C LEU A 212 -14.76 -11.56 15.31
N ALA A 213 -13.85 -12.28 15.93
CA ALA A 213 -14.03 -13.05 17.15
C ALA A 213 -12.87 -12.77 18.13
N ALA A 214 -12.97 -13.29 19.36
CA ALA A 214 -11.96 -13.03 20.40
C ALA A 214 -10.54 -13.52 20.06
N GLN A 215 -10.40 -14.53 19.18
CA GLN A 215 -9.11 -15.12 18.79
C GLN A 215 -8.91 -15.19 17.28
N GLY A 216 -9.89 -14.74 16.49
CA GLY A 216 -9.91 -14.89 15.03
C GLY A 216 -10.39 -13.61 14.37
N LEU A 217 -9.65 -13.16 13.36
CA LEU A 217 -10.02 -12.03 12.51
C LEU A 217 -9.77 -12.43 11.06
N VAL A 218 -10.79 -12.34 10.22
CA VAL A 218 -10.66 -12.60 8.78
C VAL A 218 -11.00 -11.32 8.02
N ILE A 219 -10.03 -10.83 7.27
CA ILE A 219 -10.13 -9.59 6.50
C ILE A 219 -9.81 -9.80 5.02
N SER A 220 -10.47 -9.07 4.13
CA SER A 220 -10.22 -9.14 2.69
C SER A 220 -10.14 -7.77 2.02
N ARG A 221 -9.22 -7.61 1.06
CA ARG A 221 -9.01 -6.34 0.31
C ARG A 221 -9.67 -6.35 -1.08
N GLY A 222 -10.58 -7.29 -1.33
CA GLY A 222 -11.06 -7.62 -2.68
C GLY A 222 -10.05 -8.44 -3.48
N GLU A 223 -10.42 -8.84 -4.70
CA GLU A 223 -9.52 -9.50 -5.67
C GLU A 223 -8.86 -10.82 -5.18
N GLY A 224 -9.53 -11.56 -4.29
CA GLY A 224 -8.99 -12.81 -3.73
C GLY A 224 -7.89 -12.61 -2.68
N LYS A 225 -7.59 -11.37 -2.27
CA LYS A 225 -6.62 -11.08 -1.21
C LYS A 225 -7.31 -11.16 0.14
N ARG A 226 -7.31 -12.36 0.72
CA ARG A 226 -7.89 -12.69 2.03
C ARG A 226 -6.78 -13.00 3.03
N LEU A 227 -6.88 -12.46 4.23
CA LEU A 227 -5.95 -12.67 5.34
C LEU A 227 -6.71 -13.30 6.51
N ALA A 228 -6.20 -14.41 7.02
CA ALA A 228 -6.66 -15.00 8.27
C ALA A 228 -5.68 -14.62 9.38
N CYS A 229 -6.20 -13.95 10.40
CA CYS A 229 -5.45 -13.42 11.53
C CYS A 229 -5.77 -14.21 12.79
N LYS A 230 -4.71 -14.53 13.54
CA LYS A 230 -4.80 -15.09 14.90
C LYS A 230 -4.19 -14.10 15.89
N ARG A 231 -4.82 -13.96 17.04
CA ARG A 231 -4.32 -13.12 18.13
C ARG A 231 -3.20 -13.82 18.90
#